data_AF-A0A7Y3B1T8-F1
#
_entry.id   AF-A0A7Y3B1T8-F1
#
_cell.length_a   1.000
_cell.length_b   1.000
_cell.length_c   1.000
_cell.angle_alpha   90.00
_cell.angle_beta   90.00
_cell.angle_gamma   90.00
#
_symmetry.space_group_name_H-M   'P 1'
#
loop_
_entity.id
_entity.type
_entity.pdbx_description
1 polymer ?
#
loop_
_entity_poly.entity_id
_entity_poly.type
_entity_poly.pdbx_seq_one_letter_code
_entity_poly.pdbx_strand_id
1 'polypeptide(L)' 'VVFGGIVSLIAVFFGYYSKPTGAGVGTATTNTVVLSSVLVLVFDFIMTSFLT' A
#
# COMPACT_ATOMS: atom_id res chain seq x y z
N VAL A 1 -5.15 10.78 8.26
CA VAL A 1 -5.29 9.52 9.02
C VAL A 1 -5.61 8.33 8.11
N VAL A 2 -6.65 8.41 7.28
CA VAL A 2 -7.07 7.30 6.38
C VAL A 2 -5.94 6.80 5.47
N PHE A 3 -5.24 7.70 4.77
CA PHE A 3 -4.13 7.31 3.89
C PHE A 3 -2.99 6.61 4.64
N GLY A 4 -2.63 7.09 5.83
CA GLY A 4 -1.60 6.46 6.66
C GLY A 4 -1.97 5.05 7.09
N GLY A 5 -3.25 4.80 7.40
CA GLY A 5 -3.75 3.47 7.73
C GLY A 5 -3.72 2.50 6.53
N ILE A 6 -4.02 2.98 5.33
CA ILE A 6 -3.96 2.18 4.10
C ILE A 6 -2.51 1.78 3.81
N VAL A 7 -1.59 2.75 3.82
CA VAL A 7 -0.17 2.52 3.52
C VAL A 7 0.46 1.56 4.54
N SER A 8 0.17 1.73 5.84
CA SER A 8 0.75 0.86 6.87
C SER A 8 0.23 -0.59 6.77
N LEU A 9 -1.05 -0.79 6.47
CA LEU A 9 -1.63 -2.11 6.29
C LEU A 9 -0.98 -2.86 5.12
N ILE A 10 -0.79 -2.18 3.99
CA ILE A 10 -0.16 -2.75 2.79
C ILE A 10 1.30 -3.09 3.06
N ALA A 11 2.03 -2.20 3.74
CA ALA A 11 3.43 -2.42 4.09
C ALA A 11 3.62 -3.65 5.00
N VAL A 12 2.74 -3.83 6.00
CA VAL A 12 2.78 -5.01 6.87
C VAL A 12 2.40 -6.28 6.11
N PHE A 13 1.39 -6.20 5.22
CA PHE A 13 0.98 -7.33 4.40
C PHE A 13 2.13 -7.84 3.52
N PHE A 14 2.73 -6.98 2.71
CA PHE A 14 3.84 -7.39 1.84
C PHE A 14 5.11 -7.73 2.62
N GLY A 15 5.35 -7.08 3.77
CA GLY A 15 6.45 -7.45 4.67
C GLY A 15 6.29 -8.86 5.22
N TYR A 16 5.08 -9.22 5.67
CA TYR A 16 4.78 -10.53 6.24
C TYR A 16 4.81 -11.66 5.20
N TYR A 17 4.29 -11.41 4.00
CA TYR A 17 4.30 -12.39 2.89
C TYR A 17 5.61 -12.42 2.09
N SER A 18 6.61 -11.60 2.46
CA SER A 18 7.89 -11.57 1.75
C SER A 18 8.64 -12.90 1.91
N LYS A 19 9.31 -13.35 0.84
CA LYS A 19 10.22 -14.49 0.92
C LYS A 19 11.46 -14.07 1.73
N PRO A 20 11.99 -14.93 2.63
CA PRO A 20 13.16 -14.64 3.45
C PRO A 20 14.46 -14.70 2.63
N THR A 21 14.54 -13.87 1.60
CA THR A 21 15.65 -13.74 0.65
C THR A 21 15.78 -12.27 0.28
N GLY A 22 17.00 -11.77 0.06
CA GLY A 22 17.21 -10.35 -0.28
C GLY A 22 16.44 -9.91 -1.53
N ALA A 23 16.39 -10.75 -2.57
CA ALA A 23 15.61 -10.48 -3.78
C ALA A 23 14.09 -10.43 -3.51
N GLY A 24 13.59 -11.31 -2.62
CA GLY A 24 12.18 -11.34 -2.23
C GLY A 24 11.74 -10.08 -1.49
N VAL A 25 12.58 -9.52 -0.62
CA VAL A 25 12.32 -8.25 0.08
C VAL A 25 12.30 -7.07 -0.90
N GLY A 26 13.20 -7.08 -1.89
CA GLY A 26 13.21 -6.09 -2.97
C GLY A 26 11.88 -6.07 -3.74
N THR A 27 11.43 -7.24 -4.22
CA THR A 27 10.14 -7.38 -4.92
C THR A 27 8.96 -6.98 -4.03
N ALA A 28 8.96 -7.38 -2.75
CA ALA A 28 7.90 -7.02 -1.81
C ALA A 28 7.80 -5.50 -1.62
N THR A 29 8.95 -4.81 -1.54
CA THR A 29 9.00 -3.35 -1.40
C THR A 29 8.43 -2.68 -2.64
N THR A 30 8.83 -3.09 -3.85
CA THR A 30 8.30 -2.52 -5.10
C THR A 30 6.79 -2.71 -5.23
N ASN A 31 6.29 -3.90 -4.89
CA ASN A 31 4.85 -4.17 -4.90
C ASN A 31 4.10 -3.34 -3.87
N THR A 32 4.69 -3.13 -2.68
CA THR A 32 4.13 -2.27 -1.64
C THR A 32 3.90 -0.85 -2.15
N VAL A 33 4.92 -0.21 -2.74
CA VAL A 33 4.80 1.18 -3.20
C VAL A 33 3.81 1.34 -4.35
N VAL A 34 3.81 0.40 -5.29
CA VAL A 34 2.86 0.43 -6.42
C VAL A 34 1.42 0.29 -5.92
N LEU A 35 1.16 -0.72 -5.07
CA LEU A 35 -0.20 -0.97 -4.59
C LEU A 35 -0.68 0.14 -3.65
N SER A 36 0.19 0.66 -2.79
CA SER A 36 -0.15 1.79 -1.92
C SER A 36 -0.49 3.05 -2.70
N SER A 37 0.22 3.33 -3.80
CA SER A 37 -0.04 4.51 -4.62
C SER A 37 -1.40 4.43 -5.31
N VAL A 38 -1.72 3.26 -5.89
CA VAL A 38 -3.03 3.01 -6.51
C VAL A 38 -4.16 3.10 -5.49
N LEU A 39 -3.99 2.50 -4.31
CA LEU A 39 -5.02 2.52 -3.26
C LEU A 39 -5.26 3.92 -2.70
N VAL A 40 -4.21 4.73 -2.54
CA VAL A 40 -4.37 6.13 -2.14
C VAL A 40 -5.16 6.92 -3.20
N LEU A 41 -4.85 6.75 -4.48
CA LEU A 41 -5.60 7.42 -5.57
C LEU A 41 -7.09 7.02 -5.60
N VAL A 42 -7.39 5.72 -5.44
CA VAL A 42 -8.77 5.24 -5.39
C VAL A 42 -9.51 5.81 -4.17
N PHE A 43 -8.87 5.78 -3.00
CA PHE A 43 -9.47 6.33 -1.79
C PHE A 43 -9.64 7.85 -1.86
N ASP A 44 -8.73 8.56 -2.53
CA ASP A 44 -8.82 10.00 -2.73
C ASP A 44 -10.03 10.38 -3.60
N PHE A 45 -10.25 9.65 -4.70
CA PHE A 45 -11.45 9.83 -5.54
C PHE A 45 -12.74 9.56 -4.76
N ILE A 46 -12.77 8.45 -4.01
CA ILE A 46 -13.89 8.07 -3.16
C ILE A 46 -14.18 9.17 -2.14
N MET A 47 -13.16 9.57 -1.37
CA MET A 47 -13.32 10.61 -0.35
C MET A 47 -13.78 11.93 -0.95
N THR A 48 -13.24 12.33 -2.10
CA THR A 48 -13.66 13.56 -2.80
C THR A 48 -15.13 13.49 -3.21
N SER A 49 -15.58 12.35 -3.73
CA SER A 49 -16.99 12.12 -4.10
C SER A 49 -17.96 12.05 -2.91
N PHE A 50 -17.49 11.70 -1.71
CA PHE A 50 -18.31 11.67 -0.50
C PHE A 50 -18.31 13.01 0.25
N LEU A 51 -17.24 13.79 0.11
CA LEU A 51 -17.09 15.10 0.75
C LEU A 51 -17.77 16.23 -0.05
N THR A 52 -18.07 15.98 -1.33
CA THR A 52 -18.77 16.89 -2.25
C THR A 52 -20.22 16.44 -2.41
#